data_AF-V5GJ65-F1
#
_entry.id   AF-V5GJ65-F1
#
_cell.length_a   1.000
_cell.length_b   1.000
_cell.length_c   1.000
_cell.angle_alpha   90.00
_cell.angle_beta   90.00
_cell.angle_gamma   90.00
#
_symmetry.space_group_name_H-M   'P 1'
#
loop_
_entity.id
_entity.type
_entity.pdbx_description
1 polymer ?
#
loop_
_entity_poly.entity_id
_entity_poly.type
_entity_poly.pdbx_seq_one_letter_code
_entity_poly.pdbx_strand_id
1 'polypeptide(L)'
;EQSLSNIDEIVLKMENKINSIDNEISTVVRGQIAASQDGRQALDEAQKVIKQLFIHIKDIKERAEKSEEMVREITRDIKQLDCAKRNLTLAITTLNHLHMLVGGVDTLKSLTQKRLYGEIALPLQAISEVMTHFENYSDIPQIKNLSDQVKSIHVELAEQITHDFKEAFSGTNTRNMIP
;
A
#
# COMPACT_ATOMS: atom_id res chain seq x y z
N GLU A 1 -63.78 -88.84 -6.01
CA GLU A 1 -62.46 -89.49 -6.16
C GLU A 1 -61.47 -88.77 -7.11
N GLN A 2 -61.91 -87.88 -8.00
CA GLN A 2 -60.99 -87.13 -8.90
C GLN A 2 -60.11 -86.06 -8.22
N SER A 3 -60.41 -85.65 -6.99
CA SER A 3 -59.58 -84.68 -6.26
C SER A 3 -58.35 -85.30 -5.58
N LEU A 4 -58.31 -86.63 -5.43
CA LEU A 4 -57.18 -87.37 -4.81
C LEU A 4 -56.16 -87.86 -5.85
N SER A 5 -56.53 -87.97 -7.14
CA SER A 5 -55.61 -88.40 -8.22
C SER A 5 -54.60 -87.33 -8.64
N ASN A 6 -54.84 -86.07 -8.30
CA ASN A 6 -53.98 -84.94 -8.68
C ASN A 6 -53.09 -84.46 -7.52
N ILE A 7 -53.17 -85.10 -6.34
CA ILE A 7 -52.39 -84.70 -5.17
C ILE A 7 -50.89 -84.86 -5.42
N ASP A 8 -50.45 -85.96 -6.03
CA ASP A 8 -49.02 -86.18 -6.30
C ASP A 8 -48.46 -85.13 -7.28
N GLU A 9 -49.24 -84.71 -8.28
CA GLU A 9 -48.85 -83.65 -9.20
C GLU A 9 -48.75 -82.28 -8.51
N ILE A 10 -49.68 -81.99 -7.59
CA ILE A 10 -49.67 -80.76 -6.80
C ILE A 10 -48.49 -80.77 -5.82
N VAL A 11 -48.19 -81.89 -5.18
CA VAL A 11 -47.02 -82.07 -4.29
C VAL A 11 -45.73 -81.83 -5.07
N LEU A 12 -45.58 -82.45 -6.25
CA LEU A 12 -44.43 -82.23 -7.14
C LEU A 12 -44.29 -80.76 -7.57
N LYS A 13 -45.40 -80.09 -7.89
CA LYS A 13 -45.39 -78.63 -8.18
C LYS A 13 -44.96 -77.81 -6.96
N MET A 14 -45.43 -78.17 -5.78
CA MET A 14 -45.07 -77.51 -4.52
C MET A 14 -43.58 -77.68 -4.21
N GLU A 15 -43.04 -78.90 -4.33
CA GLU A 15 -41.61 -79.20 -4.12
C GLU A 15 -40.72 -78.44 -5.11
N ASN A 16 -41.10 -78.41 -6.39
CA ASN A 16 -40.39 -77.61 -7.39
C ASN A 16 -40.44 -76.11 -7.06
N LYS A 17 -41.57 -75.62 -6.55
CA LYS A 17 -41.72 -74.21 -6.14
C LYS A 17 -40.87 -73.90 -4.91
N ILE A 18 -40.81 -74.79 -3.93
CA ILE A 18 -39.94 -74.68 -2.75
C ILE A 18 -38.48 -74.63 -3.18
N ASN A 19 -38.03 -75.57 -4.02
CA ASN A 19 -36.65 -75.57 -4.54
C ASN A 19 -36.31 -74.30 -5.34
N SER A 20 -37.26 -73.76 -6.12
CA SER A 20 -37.07 -72.50 -6.83
C SER A 20 -36.93 -71.32 -5.87
N ILE A 21 -37.79 -71.26 -4.85
CA ILE A 21 -37.76 -70.20 -3.83
C ILE A 21 -36.47 -70.26 -3.01
N ASP A 22 -36.02 -71.46 -2.61
CA ASP A 22 -34.77 -71.61 -1.85
C ASP A 22 -33.55 -71.17 -2.67
N ASN A 23 -33.53 -71.44 -3.98
CA ASN A 23 -32.49 -70.94 -4.87
C ASN A 23 -32.53 -69.42 -5.03
N GLU A 24 -33.71 -68.82 -5.14
CA GLU A 24 -33.89 -67.37 -5.17
C GLU A 24 -33.44 -66.72 -3.85
N ILE A 25 -33.85 -67.28 -2.70
CA ILE A 25 -33.43 -66.82 -1.37
C ILE A 25 -31.92 -66.88 -1.24
N SER A 26 -31.29 -68.01 -1.61
CA SER A 26 -29.84 -68.18 -1.55
C SER A 26 -29.09 -67.13 -2.41
N THR A 27 -29.62 -66.85 -3.60
CA THR A 27 -29.07 -65.84 -4.51
C THR A 27 -29.18 -64.43 -3.92
N VAL A 28 -30.35 -64.08 -3.39
CA VAL A 28 -30.60 -62.77 -2.76
C VAL A 28 -29.75 -62.57 -1.51
N VAL A 29 -29.65 -63.58 -0.64
CA VAL A 29 -28.84 -63.51 0.59
C VAL A 29 -27.36 -63.30 0.26
N ARG A 30 -26.82 -64.01 -0.74
CA ARG A 30 -25.44 -63.81 -1.20
C ARG A 30 -25.23 -62.42 -1.79
N GLY A 31 -26.16 -61.94 -2.61
CA GLY A 31 -26.12 -60.58 -3.16
C GLY A 31 -26.13 -59.51 -2.06
N GLN A 32 -26.95 -59.70 -1.03
CA GLN A 32 -27.03 -58.78 0.11
C GLN A 32 -25.76 -58.79 0.96
N ILE A 33 -25.13 -59.95 1.17
CA ILE A 33 -23.86 -60.06 1.90
C ILE A 33 -22.75 -59.30 1.14
N ALA A 34 -22.65 -59.50 -0.18
CA ALA A 34 -21.67 -58.81 -1.01
C ALA A 34 -21.89 -57.29 -0.99
N ALA A 35 -23.12 -56.84 -1.23
CA ALA A 35 -23.47 -55.41 -1.20
C ALA A 35 -23.22 -54.77 0.17
N SER A 36 -23.47 -55.50 1.26
CA SER A 36 -23.21 -55.03 2.62
C SER A 36 -21.71 -54.89 2.90
N GLN A 37 -20.88 -55.82 2.41
CA GLN A 37 -19.43 -55.75 2.54
C GLN A 37 -18.86 -54.58 1.74
N ASP A 38 -19.28 -54.42 0.48
CA ASP A 38 -18.85 -53.31 -0.39
C ASP A 38 -19.26 -51.95 0.20
N GLY A 39 -20.49 -51.84 0.69
CA GLY A 39 -20.97 -50.62 1.35
C GLY A 39 -20.16 -50.26 2.59
N ARG A 40 -19.75 -51.26 3.37
CA ARG A 40 -18.91 -51.06 4.56
C ARG A 40 -17.50 -50.62 4.19
N GLN A 41 -16.92 -51.22 3.15
CA GLN A 41 -15.60 -50.83 2.65
C GLN A 41 -15.60 -49.40 2.09
N ALA A 42 -16.61 -49.04 1.29
CA ALA A 42 -16.76 -47.67 0.77
C ALA A 42 -16.91 -46.64 1.89
N LEU A 43 -17.64 -46.98 2.97
CA LEU A 43 -17.78 -46.11 4.14
C LEU A 43 -16.45 -45.92 4.87
N ASP A 44 -15.68 -46.99 5.07
CA ASP A 44 -14.36 -46.94 5.72
C ASP A 44 -13.36 -46.11 4.89
N GLU A 45 -13.39 -46.25 3.57
CA GLU A 45 -12.58 -45.44 2.65
C GLU A 45 -12.99 -43.96 2.72
N ALA A 46 -14.28 -43.66 2.67
CA ALA A 46 -14.78 -42.30 2.81
C ALA A 46 -14.36 -41.67 4.15
N GLN A 47 -14.46 -42.41 5.26
CA GLN A 47 -14.01 -41.94 6.57
C GLN A 47 -12.50 -41.64 6.60
N LYS A 48 -11.67 -42.47 5.95
CA LYS A 48 -10.23 -42.22 5.85
C LYS A 48 -9.96 -40.94 5.07
N VAL A 49 -10.62 -40.75 3.93
CA VAL A 49 -10.48 -39.54 3.10
C VAL A 49 -10.92 -38.30 3.87
N ILE A 50 -12.05 -38.35 4.58
CA ILE A 50 -12.53 -37.24 5.42
C ILE A 50 -11.50 -36.87 6.49
N LYS A 51 -10.91 -37.86 7.18
CA LYS A 51 -9.85 -37.61 8.18
C LYS A 51 -8.63 -36.94 7.56
N GLN A 52 -8.20 -37.39 6.38
CA GLN A 52 -7.09 -36.76 5.66
C GLN A 52 -7.43 -35.32 5.26
N LEU A 53 -8.65 -35.07 4.78
CA LEU A 53 -9.11 -33.74 4.44
C LEU A 53 -9.08 -32.79 5.65
N PHE A 54 -9.49 -33.25 6.83
CA PHE A 54 -9.39 -32.46 8.07
C PHE A 54 -7.94 -32.09 8.41
N ILE A 55 -7.00 -33.02 8.23
CA ILE A 55 -5.57 -32.76 8.43
C ILE A 55 -5.10 -31.69 7.45
N HIS A 56 -5.43 -31.82 6.16
CA HIS A 56 -5.06 -30.85 5.13
C HIS A 56 -5.66 -29.47 5.38
N ILE A 57 -6.93 -29.38 5.77
CA ILE A 57 -7.58 -28.10 6.10
C ILE A 57 -6.86 -27.44 7.29
N LYS A 58 -6.49 -28.22 8.31
CA LYS A 58 -5.77 -27.71 9.47
C LYS A 58 -4.38 -27.18 9.08
N ASP A 59 -3.64 -27.90 8.24
CA ASP A 59 -2.33 -27.46 7.75
C ASP A 59 -2.43 -26.18 6.92
N ILE A 60 -3.41 -26.12 5.99
CA ILE A 60 -3.67 -24.92 5.19
C ILE A 60 -3.97 -23.72 6.10
N LYS A 61 -4.83 -23.92 7.11
CA LYS A 61 -5.17 -22.86 8.08
C LYS A 61 -3.93 -22.37 8.81
N GLU A 62 -3.11 -23.27 9.37
CA GLU A 62 -1.90 -22.89 10.13
C GLU A 62 -0.89 -22.15 9.24
N ARG A 63 -0.72 -22.60 8.00
CA ARG A 63 0.16 -21.92 7.03
C ARG A 63 -0.38 -20.55 6.63
N ALA A 64 -1.69 -20.42 6.45
CA ALA A 64 -2.33 -19.14 6.16
C ALA A 64 -2.16 -18.14 7.31
N GLU A 65 -2.36 -18.58 8.56
CA GLU A 65 -2.16 -17.74 9.76
C GLU A 65 -0.71 -17.25 9.87
N LYS A 66 0.27 -18.15 9.67
CA LYS A 66 1.70 -17.77 9.65
C LYS A 66 2.02 -16.79 8.51
N SER A 67 1.45 -17.01 7.33
CA SER A 67 1.64 -16.11 6.18
C SER A 67 1.02 -14.74 6.44
N GLU A 68 -0.16 -14.69 7.04
CA GLU A 68 -0.83 -13.44 7.41
C GLU A 68 -0.01 -12.66 8.43
N GLU A 69 0.50 -13.32 9.47
CA GLU A 69 1.38 -12.72 10.45
C GLU A 69 2.64 -12.13 9.82
N MET A 70 3.32 -12.88 8.96
CA MET A 70 4.50 -12.39 8.25
C MET A 70 4.18 -11.15 7.41
N VAL A 71 3.08 -11.16 6.65
CA VAL A 71 2.68 -10.01 5.82
C VAL A 71 2.31 -8.80 6.70
N ARG A 72 1.66 -9.02 7.83
CA ARG A 72 1.32 -7.97 8.80
C ARG A 72 2.58 -7.31 9.39
N GLU A 73 3.62 -8.08 9.67
CA GLU A 73 4.91 -7.52 10.12
C GLU A 73 5.62 -6.74 9.01
N ILE A 74 5.70 -7.31 7.81
CA ILE A 74 6.30 -6.63 6.64
C ILE A 74 5.61 -5.29 6.37
N THR A 75 4.27 -5.26 6.38
CA THR A 75 3.51 -4.04 6.12
C THR A 75 3.64 -2.99 7.24
N ARG A 76 3.76 -3.43 8.50
CA ARG A 76 4.11 -2.54 9.62
C ARG A 76 5.46 -1.88 9.40
N ASP A 77 6.46 -2.65 9.01
CA ASP A 77 7.83 -2.16 8.83
C ASP A 77 7.94 -1.24 7.61
N ILE A 78 7.24 -1.56 6.50
CA ILE A 78 7.10 -0.67 5.34
C ILE A 78 6.50 0.67 5.76
N LYS A 79 5.45 0.67 6.59
CA LYS A 79 4.84 1.92 7.08
C LYS A 79 5.81 2.75 7.92
N GLN A 80 6.62 2.11 8.76
CA GLN A 80 7.64 2.81 9.55
C GLN A 80 8.73 3.40 8.66
N LEU A 81 9.19 2.64 7.67
CA LEU A 81 10.17 3.11 6.69
C LEU A 81 9.64 4.27 5.85
N ASP A 82 8.38 4.26 5.45
CA ASP A 82 7.75 5.37 4.73
C ASP A 82 7.70 6.64 5.59
N CYS A 83 7.31 6.51 6.87
CA CYS A 83 7.33 7.63 7.80
C CYS A 83 8.75 8.20 7.98
N ALA A 84 9.75 7.32 8.14
CA ALA A 84 11.15 7.72 8.26
C ALA A 84 11.64 8.42 6.99
N LYS A 85 11.35 7.85 5.82
CA LYS A 85 11.69 8.45 4.51
C LYS A 85 11.08 9.83 4.37
N ARG A 86 9.78 9.99 4.64
CA ARG A 86 9.10 11.28 4.56
C ARG A 86 9.73 12.31 5.49
N ASN A 87 10.01 11.93 6.74
CA ASN A 87 10.63 12.83 7.71
C ASN A 87 12.04 13.24 7.29
N LEU A 88 12.84 12.29 6.77
CA LEU A 88 14.18 12.57 6.26
C LEU A 88 14.14 13.47 5.02
N THR A 89 13.25 13.20 4.06
CA THR A 89 13.07 14.06 2.88
C THR A 89 12.68 15.47 3.28
N LEU A 90 11.72 15.61 4.22
CA LEU A 90 11.35 16.92 4.74
C LEU A 90 12.55 17.63 5.38
N ALA A 91 13.29 16.94 6.25
CA ALA A 91 14.45 17.51 6.92
C ALA A 91 15.55 17.94 5.94
N ILE A 92 15.85 17.12 4.93
CA ILE A 92 16.84 17.43 3.89
C ILE A 92 16.40 18.65 3.08
N THR A 93 15.14 18.68 2.62
CA THR A 93 14.61 19.81 1.85
C THR A 93 14.63 21.10 2.67
N THR A 94 14.17 21.06 3.93
CA THR A 94 14.20 22.21 4.83
C THR A 94 15.63 22.70 5.08
N LEU A 95 16.58 21.78 5.28
CA LEU A 95 17.98 22.15 5.49
C LEU A 95 18.60 22.78 4.24
N ASN A 96 18.31 22.24 3.05
CA ASN A 96 18.77 22.81 1.79
C ASN A 96 18.21 24.23 1.59
N HIS A 97 16.92 24.43 1.85
CA HIS A 97 16.31 25.76 1.78
C HIS A 97 16.90 26.72 2.82
N LEU A 98 17.19 26.27 4.03
CA LEU A 98 17.85 27.10 5.04
C LEU A 98 19.26 27.50 4.60
N HIS A 99 20.02 26.56 4.03
CA HIS A 99 21.34 26.85 3.47
C HIS A 99 21.27 27.90 2.34
N MET A 100 20.32 27.72 1.41
CA MET A 100 20.06 28.71 0.35
C MET A 100 19.69 30.07 0.92
N LEU A 101 18.85 30.12 1.95
CA LEU A 101 18.41 31.36 2.57
C LEU A 101 19.58 32.12 3.20
N VAL A 102 20.41 31.45 4.01
CA VAL A 102 21.58 32.08 4.65
C VAL A 102 22.55 32.61 3.58
N GLY A 103 22.96 31.77 2.62
CA GLY A 103 23.92 32.17 1.58
C GLY A 103 23.38 33.23 0.62
N GLY A 104 22.08 33.19 0.31
CA GLY A 104 21.46 34.16 -0.57
C GLY A 104 21.23 35.52 0.09
N VAL A 105 20.96 35.57 1.40
CA VAL A 105 20.95 36.86 2.14
C VAL A 105 22.32 37.54 2.05
N ASP A 106 23.41 36.80 2.26
CA ASP A 106 24.76 37.36 2.16
C ASP A 106 25.08 37.83 0.74
N THR A 107 24.66 37.06 -0.27
CA THR A 107 24.81 37.42 -1.68
C THR A 107 24.02 38.69 -2.02
N LEU A 108 22.76 38.79 -1.58
CA LEU A 108 21.91 39.95 -1.80
C LEU A 108 22.49 41.21 -1.15
N LYS A 109 23.01 41.12 0.07
CA LYS A 109 23.72 42.24 0.71
C LYS A 109 24.91 42.70 -0.12
N SER A 110 25.75 41.76 -0.57
CA SER A 110 26.92 42.08 -1.40
C SER A 110 26.53 42.75 -2.72
N LEU A 111 25.51 42.25 -3.41
CA LEU A 111 25.05 42.83 -4.68
C LEU A 111 24.43 44.22 -4.48
N THR A 112 23.65 44.41 -3.42
CA THR A 112 23.05 45.70 -3.03
C THR A 112 24.12 46.75 -2.76
N GLN A 113 25.14 46.39 -1.96
CA GLN A 113 26.30 47.27 -1.69
C GLN A 113 27.07 47.65 -2.95
N LYS A 114 27.22 46.72 -3.90
CA LYS A 114 27.89 46.96 -5.19
C LYS A 114 27.01 47.64 -6.25
N ARG A 115 25.74 47.90 -5.94
CA ARG A 115 24.74 48.47 -6.87
C ARG A 115 24.55 47.67 -8.17
N LEU A 116 24.72 46.34 -8.12
CA LEU A 116 24.61 45.46 -9.30
C LEU A 116 23.15 45.06 -9.56
N TYR A 117 22.29 46.03 -9.86
CA TYR A 117 20.84 45.82 -9.95
C TYR A 117 20.40 44.74 -10.96
N GLY A 118 21.14 44.59 -12.06
CA GLY A 118 20.85 43.58 -13.09
C GLY A 118 21.02 42.13 -12.60
N GLU A 119 21.85 41.91 -11.59
CA GLU A 119 22.13 40.57 -11.04
C GLU A 119 21.29 40.25 -9.80
N ILE A 120 20.57 41.23 -9.23
CA ILE A 120 19.82 41.08 -7.98
C ILE A 120 18.45 40.42 -8.19
N ALA A 121 17.82 40.62 -9.36
CA ALA A 121 16.44 40.21 -9.60
C ALA A 121 16.22 38.70 -9.37
N LEU A 122 17.07 37.84 -9.94
CA LEU A 122 16.93 36.38 -9.83
C LEU A 122 17.20 35.85 -8.40
N PRO A 123 18.32 36.22 -7.72
CA PRO A 123 18.53 35.85 -6.32
C PRO A 123 17.44 36.36 -5.39
N LEU A 124 16.94 37.58 -5.60
CA LEU A 124 15.91 38.18 -4.75
C LEU A 124 14.58 37.42 -4.87
N GLN A 125 14.21 37.03 -6.09
CA GLN A 125 13.03 36.20 -6.33
C GLN A 125 13.17 34.83 -5.68
N ALA A 126 14.29 34.13 -5.88
CA ALA A 126 14.53 32.80 -5.32
C ALA A 126 14.50 32.82 -3.78
N ILE A 127 15.12 33.83 -3.15
CA ILE A 127 15.11 33.99 -1.69
C ILE A 127 13.72 34.31 -1.18
N SER A 128 12.96 35.15 -1.90
CA SER A 128 11.59 35.48 -1.52
C SER A 128 10.68 34.25 -1.56
N GLU A 129 10.83 33.38 -2.55
CA GLU A 129 10.10 32.11 -2.63
C GLU A 129 10.46 31.18 -1.48
N VAL A 130 11.76 30.98 -1.22
CA VAL A 130 12.23 30.15 -0.08
C VAL A 130 11.71 30.69 1.25
N MET A 131 11.64 32.01 1.42
CA MET A 131 11.12 32.64 2.62
C MET A 131 9.66 32.29 2.91
N THR A 132 8.82 32.12 1.87
CA THR A 132 7.41 31.70 2.06
C THR A 132 7.30 30.34 2.75
N HIS A 133 8.23 29.42 2.46
CA HIS A 133 8.27 28.10 3.11
C HIS A 133 8.66 28.17 4.59
N PHE A 134 9.28 29.28 5.01
CA PHE A 134 9.73 29.50 6.38
C PHE A 134 8.78 30.34 7.24
N GLU A 135 7.65 30.81 6.70
CA GLU A 135 6.67 31.63 7.44
C GLU A 135 6.17 30.93 8.72
N ASN A 136 5.90 29.62 8.63
CA ASN A 136 5.46 28.81 9.76
C ASN A 136 6.56 28.54 10.81
N TYR A 137 7.80 28.94 10.53
CA TYR A 137 8.94 28.79 11.44
C TYR A 137 9.35 30.13 12.08
N SER A 138 8.48 31.14 12.01
CA SER A 138 8.73 32.50 12.55
C SER A 138 8.97 32.54 14.06
N ASP A 139 8.57 31.50 14.79
CA ASP A 139 8.83 31.37 16.23
C ASP A 139 10.32 31.08 16.52
N ILE A 140 11.08 30.62 15.52
CA ILE A 140 12.52 30.38 15.64
C ILE A 140 13.26 31.71 15.45
N PRO A 141 13.93 32.25 16.48
CA PRO A 141 14.53 33.59 16.43
C PRO A 141 15.52 33.80 15.28
N GLN A 142 16.27 32.76 14.91
CA GLN A 142 17.25 32.79 13.84
C GLN A 142 16.59 32.95 12.46
N ILE A 143 15.48 32.24 12.23
CA ILE A 143 14.72 32.30 10.97
C ILE A 143 14.01 33.66 10.88
N LYS A 144 13.45 34.13 11.98
CA LYS A 144 12.86 35.48 12.06
C LYS A 144 13.89 36.56 11.72
N ASN A 145 15.09 36.47 12.28
CA ASN A 145 16.18 37.40 11.96
C ASN A 145 16.53 37.36 10.46
N LEU A 146 16.66 36.18 9.85
CA LEU A 146 16.86 36.07 8.40
C LEU A 146 15.70 36.71 7.60
N SER A 147 14.46 36.49 8.02
CA SER A 147 13.28 37.14 7.40
C SER A 147 13.37 38.66 7.46
N ASP A 148 13.72 39.20 8.62
CA ASP A 148 13.81 40.64 8.83
C ASP A 148 14.96 41.24 8.03
N GLN A 149 16.08 40.52 7.88
CA GLN A 149 17.18 40.92 6.99
C GLN A 149 16.74 40.98 5.52
N VAL A 150 16.02 39.97 5.02
CA VAL A 150 15.48 39.98 3.65
C VAL A 150 14.55 41.18 3.44
N LYS A 151 13.65 41.45 4.39
CA LYS A 151 12.76 42.63 4.33
C LYS A 151 13.54 43.95 4.34
N SER A 152 14.58 44.06 5.16
CA SER A 152 15.44 45.24 5.21
C SER A 152 16.13 45.48 3.87
N ILE A 153 16.64 44.42 3.22
CA ILE A 153 17.26 44.50 1.89
C ILE A 153 16.26 44.96 0.84
N HIS A 154 15.02 44.48 0.88
CA HIS A 154 13.95 44.95 -0.02
C HIS A 154 13.69 46.45 0.11
N VAL A 155 13.61 46.96 1.35
CA VAL A 155 13.40 48.40 1.61
C VAL A 155 14.61 49.21 1.16
N GLU A 156 15.83 48.78 1.53
CA GLU A 156 17.09 49.44 1.16
C GLU A 156 17.23 49.53 -0.36
N LEU A 157 16.98 48.43 -1.08
CA LEU A 157 17.03 48.42 -2.56
C LEU A 157 16.01 49.37 -3.17
N ALA A 158 14.78 49.40 -2.65
CA ALA A 158 13.73 50.28 -3.18
C ALA A 158 14.10 51.77 -3.00
N GLU A 159 14.60 52.14 -1.82
CA GLU A 159 15.07 53.49 -1.52
C GLU A 159 16.28 53.86 -2.38
N GLN A 160 17.26 52.97 -2.47
CA GLN A 160 18.49 53.14 -3.23
C GLN A 160 18.21 53.31 -4.73
N ILE A 161 17.41 52.43 -5.33
CA ILE A 161 17.02 52.53 -6.75
C ILE A 161 16.25 53.83 -7.00
N THR A 162 15.33 54.19 -6.11
CA THR A 162 14.54 55.43 -6.24
C THR A 162 15.43 56.67 -6.14
N HIS A 163 16.41 56.66 -5.23
CA HIS A 163 17.38 57.74 -5.07
C HIS A 163 18.27 57.87 -6.30
N ASP A 164 18.91 56.78 -6.73
CA ASP A 164 19.80 56.75 -7.90
C ASP A 164 19.06 57.16 -9.17
N PHE A 165 17.80 56.73 -9.31
CA PHE A 165 16.93 57.18 -10.41
C PHE A 165 16.68 58.69 -10.32
N LYS A 166 16.25 59.22 -9.17
CA LYS A 166 16.02 60.66 -9.01
C LYS A 166 17.28 61.48 -9.26
N GLU A 167 18.44 61.03 -8.81
CA GLU A 167 19.72 61.70 -9.02
C GLU A 167 20.09 61.70 -10.51
N ALA A 168 19.94 60.57 -11.21
CA ALA A 168 20.18 60.49 -12.65
C ALA A 168 19.27 61.44 -13.47
N PHE A 169 18.07 61.74 -12.99
CA PHE A 169 17.13 62.66 -13.65
C PHE A 169 17.21 64.12 -13.14
N SER A 170 17.74 64.37 -11.94
CA SER A 170 17.88 65.71 -11.35
C SER A 170 19.27 66.31 -11.55
N GLY A 171 20.29 65.46 -11.77
CA GLY A 171 21.64 65.84 -12.14
C GLY A 171 21.76 66.14 -13.63
N THR A 172 21.55 67.40 -14.00
CA THR A 172 21.95 68.02 -15.28
C THR A 172 21.28 67.53 -16.57
N ASN A 173 20.41 68.39 -17.11
CA ASN A 173 20.35 68.59 -18.55
C ASN A 173 21.71 69.16 -19.03
N THR A 174 22.21 68.69 -20.19
CA THR A 174 23.34 69.21 -21.01
C THR A 174 24.75 68.60 -20.85
N ARG A 175 25.00 67.45 -21.50
CA ARG A 175 25.88 67.35 -22.69
C ARG A 175 25.88 65.93 -23.24
N ASN A 176 25.63 65.86 -24.55
CA ASN A 176 25.68 64.68 -25.41
C ASN A 176 24.43 63.78 -25.37
N MET A 177 23.31 64.42 -25.65
CA MET A 177 22.37 63.84 -26.60
C MET A 177 23.00 63.87 -28.01
N ILE A 178 23.18 62.67 -28.58
CA ILE A 178 23.18 62.30 -30.01
C ILE A 178 24.56 62.36 -30.73
N PRO A 179 24.84 61.46 -31.70
CA PRO A 179 24.00 60.40 -32.28
C PRO A 179 24.34 58.97 -31.88
#